data_AF-A0A967SJR3-F1
#
_entry.id   AF-A0A967SJR3-F1
#
_cell.length_a   1.000
_cell.length_b   1.000
_cell.length_c   1.000
_cell.angle_alpha   90.00
_cell.angle_beta   90.00
_cell.angle_gamma   90.00
#
_symmetry.space_group_name_H-M   'P 1'
#
loop_
_entity.id
_entity.type
_entity.pdbx_description
1 polymer ?
#
loop_
_entity_poly.entity_id
_entity_poly.type
_entity_poly.pdbx_seq_one_letter_code
_entity_poly.pdbx_strand_id
1 'polypeptide(L)'
;RDRVVLHWRAVGDVPRSRSLAVAGERAVGSVGPVDAALDYWVSAPDGAVSDTFRATPRDPLLVTGLTVDVLYPGHVGRAADRFEGTVPPLSVPEGTVLRVAGRTTRPLIRALLRRVDGEERGLEVVAAGFRAEWRLDPGASGSWEWRLQDSTGPGASVPDPLELAVESDRQPGVRIVSPGPDTLLPASLRQPIVAEATDDHGIAGAALVLRPRTASGRRGAPVSVPLPTGPARERALIRGVLDASSLDLVPGDAVEYHVEVRDNSPAGRTGRSATQLLRLPGMAELRDRAREAAGDALEETRRLAEEARELEAETRNASRKAASRGRSGRSAGSAEGGVQRDRLDFEAAAEAAEVASRQAEVLDRVEALRDRVDALRRALDEAGMRDPETARRLDELRERLAELASPELRAELQRLQDAVETLDPEAVKRALERLADAQESLREEMERSVEQMQRAAAEQELAALTRQAEEIAARQEALADAMEEDLASPAADSLEAGTADDAPRSPES
;
A
#
# COMPACT_ATOMS: atom_id res chain seq x y z
N ARG A 1 -62.84 -52.48 -43.89
CA ARG A 1 -62.13 -51.66 -44.90
C ARG A 1 -60.66 -51.79 -44.61
N ASP A 2 -59.86 -52.32 -45.53
CA ASP A 2 -58.41 -52.52 -45.37
C ASP A 2 -57.60 -51.29 -45.83
N ARG A 3 -58.16 -50.51 -46.76
CA ARG A 3 -57.58 -49.25 -47.24
C ARG A 3 -58.63 -48.16 -47.46
N VAL A 4 -58.22 -46.91 -47.31
CA VAL A 4 -58.98 -45.71 -47.70
C VAL A 4 -58.08 -44.78 -48.52
N VAL A 5 -58.66 -43.84 -49.26
CA VAL A 5 -57.93 -42.85 -50.04
C VAL A 5 -58.22 -41.47 -49.49
N LEU A 6 -57.19 -40.80 -48.97
CA LEU A 6 -57.23 -39.40 -48.58
C LEU A 6 -56.98 -38.56 -49.83
N HIS A 7 -57.90 -37.65 -50.13
CA HIS A 7 -57.79 -36.66 -51.20
C HIS A 7 -57.62 -35.28 -50.60
N TRP A 8 -56.83 -34.43 -51.24
CA TRP A 8 -56.71 -33.03 -50.87
C TRP A 8 -56.47 -32.15 -52.10
N ARG A 9 -56.94 -30.90 -52.03
CA ARG A 9 -56.85 -29.91 -53.09
C ARG A 9 -56.61 -28.53 -52.51
N ALA A 10 -55.48 -27.93 -52.82
CA ALA A 10 -55.25 -26.50 -52.56
C ALA A 10 -56.06 -25.65 -53.54
N VAL A 11 -56.44 -24.43 -53.14
CA VAL A 11 -57.15 -23.49 -54.01
C VAL A 11 -56.34 -23.24 -55.30
N GLY A 12 -56.90 -23.59 -56.46
CA GLY A 12 -56.26 -23.44 -57.77
C GLY A 12 -55.40 -24.62 -58.22
N ASP A 13 -55.30 -25.70 -57.44
CA ASP A 13 -54.42 -26.84 -57.71
C ASP A 13 -55.21 -28.12 -58.09
N VAL A 14 -54.55 -29.10 -58.71
CA VAL A 14 -55.18 -30.39 -59.08
C VAL A 14 -55.34 -31.28 -57.83
N PRO A 15 -56.48 -31.99 -57.64
CA PRO A 15 -56.65 -32.91 -56.52
C PRO A 15 -55.53 -33.95 -56.47
N ARG A 16 -54.90 -34.07 -55.31
CA ARG A 16 -53.91 -35.11 -55.01
C ARG A 16 -54.53 -36.15 -54.10
N SER A 17 -54.06 -37.37 -54.18
CA SER A 17 -54.58 -38.47 -53.39
C SER A 17 -53.48 -39.39 -52.86
N ARG A 18 -53.74 -40.00 -51.70
CA ARG A 18 -52.86 -40.98 -51.07
C ARG A 18 -53.69 -42.10 -50.47
N SER A 19 -53.31 -43.33 -50.77
CA SER A 19 -53.92 -44.49 -50.12
C SER A 19 -53.32 -44.69 -48.73
N LEU A 20 -54.19 -44.81 -47.73
CA LEU A 20 -53.87 -45.08 -46.34
C LEU A 20 -54.33 -46.50 -45.99
N ALA A 21 -53.47 -47.25 -45.29
CA ALA A 21 -53.87 -48.53 -44.70
C ALA A 21 -54.74 -48.27 -43.47
N VAL A 22 -55.80 -49.07 -43.31
CA VAL A 22 -56.68 -49.02 -42.14
C VAL A 22 -56.17 -50.04 -41.13
N ALA A 23 -55.79 -49.58 -39.93
CA ALA A 23 -55.41 -50.43 -38.82
C ALA A 23 -56.52 -50.39 -37.77
N GLY A 24 -57.23 -51.51 -37.58
CA GLY A 24 -58.45 -51.54 -36.77
C GLY A 24 -59.55 -50.69 -37.39
N GLU A 25 -60.01 -49.65 -36.68
CA GLU A 25 -61.04 -48.70 -37.15
C GLU A 25 -60.46 -47.34 -37.57
N ARG A 26 -59.13 -47.18 -37.64
CA ARG A 26 -58.49 -45.88 -37.90
C ARG A 26 -57.49 -45.97 -39.05
N ALA A 27 -57.46 -44.92 -39.87
CA ALA A 27 -56.38 -44.67 -40.82
C ALA A 27 -55.75 -43.32 -40.46
N VAL A 28 -54.42 -43.27 -40.43
CA VAL A 28 -53.65 -42.06 -40.15
C VAL A 28 -52.82 -41.73 -41.38
N GLY A 29 -52.88 -40.48 -41.81
CA GLY A 29 -52.13 -39.98 -42.95
C GLY A 29 -51.77 -38.51 -42.74
N SER A 30 -50.72 -38.07 -43.43
CA SER A 30 -50.31 -36.67 -43.47
C SER A 30 -50.52 -36.09 -44.86
N VAL A 31 -50.94 -34.83 -44.88
CA VAL A 31 -50.90 -33.95 -46.06
C VAL A 31 -49.68 -33.04 -45.89
N GLY A 32 -48.94 -32.79 -46.98
CA GLY A 32 -47.71 -31.98 -46.98
C GLY A 32 -47.94 -30.51 -46.60
N PRO A 33 -46.89 -29.66 -46.57
CA PRO A 33 -46.97 -28.31 -46.02
C PRO A 33 -48.16 -27.55 -46.61
N VAL A 34 -49.00 -27.02 -45.72
CA VAL A 34 -50.19 -26.25 -46.08
C VAL A 34 -49.74 -24.80 -46.13
N ASP A 35 -49.39 -24.32 -47.33
CA ASP A 35 -48.97 -22.93 -47.55
C ASP A 35 -50.15 -22.05 -48.06
N ALA A 36 -51.23 -22.69 -48.51
CA ALA A 36 -52.48 -22.07 -48.93
C ALA A 36 -53.66 -22.90 -48.40
N ALA A 37 -54.86 -22.31 -48.33
CA ALA A 37 -56.04 -23.04 -47.89
C ALA A 37 -56.28 -24.27 -48.79
N LEU A 38 -56.51 -25.43 -48.18
CA LEU A 38 -56.80 -26.67 -48.88
C LEU A 38 -58.08 -27.32 -48.36
N ASP A 39 -58.77 -28.00 -49.26
CA ASP A 39 -59.90 -28.86 -48.94
C ASP A 39 -59.43 -30.32 -48.97
N TYR A 40 -59.82 -31.15 -48.01
CA TYR A 40 -59.51 -32.56 -47.95
C TYR A 40 -60.73 -33.41 -47.61
N TRP A 41 -60.78 -34.62 -48.15
CA TRP A 41 -61.85 -35.60 -47.91
C TRP A 41 -61.29 -37.01 -48.06
N VAL A 42 -61.99 -38.01 -47.52
CA VAL A 42 -61.58 -39.41 -47.57
C VAL A 42 -62.62 -40.20 -48.32
N SER A 43 -62.19 -41.06 -49.25
CA SER A 43 -63.05 -42.02 -49.94
C SER A 43 -62.63 -43.46 -49.65
N ALA A 44 -63.58 -44.37 -49.54
CA ALA A 44 -63.35 -45.80 -49.40
C ALA A 44 -63.62 -46.57 -50.71
N PRO A 45 -63.05 -47.78 -50.90
CA PRO A 45 -63.23 -48.58 -52.12
C PRO A 45 -64.68 -49.00 -52.40
N ASP A 46 -65.53 -49.00 -51.37
CA ASP A 46 -66.96 -49.30 -51.42
C ASP A 46 -67.82 -48.10 -51.90
N GLY A 47 -67.18 -46.98 -52.27
CA GLY A 47 -67.84 -45.76 -52.75
C GLY A 47 -68.27 -44.78 -51.66
N ALA A 48 -68.05 -45.09 -50.38
CA ALA A 48 -68.34 -44.15 -49.30
C ALA A 48 -67.34 -42.98 -49.31
N VAL A 49 -67.84 -41.75 -49.10
CA VAL A 49 -67.04 -40.52 -49.06
C VAL A 49 -67.35 -39.75 -47.79
N SER A 50 -66.34 -39.18 -47.14
CA SER A 50 -66.52 -38.27 -46.01
C SER A 50 -67.01 -36.89 -46.45
N ASP A 51 -67.38 -36.05 -45.49
CA ASP A 51 -67.48 -34.61 -45.72
C ASP A 51 -66.15 -34.03 -46.23
N THR A 52 -66.24 -32.87 -46.88
CA THR A 52 -65.08 -32.08 -47.26
C THR A 52 -64.71 -31.16 -46.12
N PHE A 53 -63.49 -31.28 -45.64
CA PHE A 53 -62.92 -30.47 -44.57
C PHE A 53 -61.95 -29.45 -45.15
N ARG A 54 -61.91 -28.24 -44.58
CA ARG A 54 -61.01 -27.17 -45.03
C ARG A 54 -59.92 -26.91 -44.01
N ALA A 55 -58.67 -26.99 -44.45
CA ALA A 55 -57.51 -26.59 -43.66
C ALA A 55 -56.97 -25.26 -44.19
N THR A 56 -56.91 -24.24 -43.33
CA THR A 56 -56.32 -22.94 -43.65
C THR A 56 -54.94 -22.82 -43.01
N PRO A 57 -53.89 -22.45 -43.76
CA PRO A 57 -52.60 -22.14 -43.19
C PRO A 57 -52.74 -20.98 -42.21
N ARG A 58 -51.89 -20.97 -41.19
CA ARG A 58 -51.82 -19.87 -40.22
C ARG A 58 -50.45 -19.25 -40.33
N ASP A 59 -50.43 -17.92 -40.41
CA ASP A 59 -49.17 -17.18 -40.33
C ASP A 59 -48.50 -17.49 -38.98
N PRO A 60 -47.18 -17.77 -38.98
CA PRO A 60 -46.46 -17.98 -37.74
C PRO A 60 -46.52 -16.73 -36.86
N LEU A 61 -46.46 -16.92 -35.55
CA LEU A 61 -46.23 -15.81 -34.63
C LEU A 61 -44.80 -15.32 -34.87
N LEU A 62 -44.65 -14.12 -35.42
CA LEU A 62 -43.36 -13.50 -35.67
C LEU A 62 -43.11 -12.39 -34.66
N VAL A 63 -41.88 -12.29 -34.18
CA VAL A 63 -41.40 -11.13 -33.43
C VAL A 63 -40.81 -10.12 -34.42
N THR A 64 -41.22 -8.87 -34.30
CA THR A 64 -40.79 -7.75 -35.14
C THR A 64 -40.35 -6.58 -34.27
N GLY A 65 -39.31 -5.85 -34.68
CA GLY A 65 -38.81 -4.69 -33.94
C GLY A 65 -38.35 -5.03 -32.52
N LEU A 66 -37.66 -6.16 -32.34
CA LEU A 66 -36.99 -6.48 -31.07
C LEU A 66 -35.91 -5.44 -30.82
N THR A 67 -36.01 -4.75 -29.69
CA THR A 67 -35.02 -3.80 -29.19
C THR A 67 -34.55 -4.22 -27.82
N VAL A 68 -33.23 -4.25 -27.63
CA VAL A 68 -32.59 -4.53 -26.34
C VAL A 68 -31.67 -3.36 -26.01
N ASP A 69 -32.07 -2.55 -25.03
CA ASP A 69 -31.23 -1.47 -24.48
C ASP A 69 -30.48 -2.00 -23.25
N VAL A 70 -29.16 -1.80 -23.25
CA VAL A 70 -28.24 -2.18 -22.16
C VAL A 70 -27.79 -0.91 -21.45
N LEU A 71 -28.33 -0.67 -20.26
CA LEU A 71 -28.04 0.52 -19.46
C LEU A 71 -27.03 0.16 -18.37
N TYR A 72 -25.78 0.56 -18.58
CA TYR A 72 -24.69 0.30 -17.64
C TYR A 72 -24.84 1.12 -16.34
N PRO A 73 -24.38 0.60 -15.19
CA PRO A 73 -24.31 1.36 -13.96
C PRO A 73 -23.43 2.62 -14.12
N GLY A 74 -23.83 3.72 -13.49
CA GLY A 74 -23.14 5.01 -13.67
C GLY A 74 -21.66 5.03 -13.25
N HIS A 75 -21.25 4.19 -12.30
CA HIS A 75 -19.86 4.09 -11.83
C HIS A 75 -18.91 3.47 -12.87
N VAL A 76 -19.44 2.72 -13.85
CA VAL A 76 -18.65 2.08 -14.92
C VAL A 76 -18.29 3.09 -16.03
N GLY A 77 -19.03 4.20 -16.14
CA GLY A 77 -18.74 5.26 -17.11
C GLY A 77 -18.96 4.89 -18.58
N ARG A 78 -19.66 3.78 -18.87
CA ARG A 78 -19.99 3.35 -20.24
C ARG A 78 -21.31 3.94 -20.72
N ALA A 79 -21.37 4.32 -22.00
CA ALA A 79 -22.60 4.73 -22.66
C ALA A 79 -23.54 3.53 -22.86
N ALA A 80 -24.84 3.78 -22.88
CA ALA A 80 -25.83 2.74 -23.13
C ALA A 80 -25.69 2.15 -24.54
N ASP A 81 -25.78 0.82 -24.63
CA ASP A 81 -25.80 0.11 -25.91
C ASP A 81 -27.25 -0.23 -26.30
N ARG A 82 -27.55 -0.22 -27.60
CA ARG A 82 -28.87 -0.59 -28.12
C ARG A 82 -28.71 -1.55 -29.29
N PHE A 83 -29.39 -2.68 -29.20
CA PHE A 83 -29.44 -3.70 -30.23
C PHE A 83 -30.83 -3.77 -30.85
N GLU A 84 -30.90 -3.81 -32.17
CA GLU A 84 -32.15 -3.97 -32.92
C GLU A 84 -32.10 -5.27 -33.73
N GLY A 85 -33.05 -6.17 -33.50
CA GLY A 85 -33.06 -7.51 -34.11
C GLY A 85 -32.16 -8.50 -33.37
N THR A 86 -31.10 -8.97 -34.02
CA THR A 86 -30.18 -9.97 -33.43
C THR A 86 -29.32 -9.35 -32.34
N VAL A 87 -29.34 -9.97 -31.17
CA VAL A 87 -28.54 -9.52 -30.02
C VAL A 87 -27.31 -10.42 -29.92
N PRO A 88 -26.08 -9.88 -29.96
CA PRO A 88 -24.87 -10.67 -29.73
C PRO A 88 -24.81 -11.15 -28.27
N PRO A 89 -23.97 -12.14 -27.95
CA PRO A 89 -23.68 -12.47 -26.56
C PRO A 89 -23.22 -11.25 -25.77
N LEU A 90 -23.84 -10.99 -24.62
CA LEU A 90 -23.61 -9.79 -23.82
C LEU A 90 -22.76 -10.15 -22.59
N SER A 91 -21.59 -9.52 -22.46
CA SER A 91 -20.80 -9.50 -21.22
C SER A 91 -20.98 -8.13 -20.55
N VAL A 92 -21.63 -8.11 -19.39
CA VAL A 92 -22.07 -6.88 -18.73
C VAL A 92 -21.80 -6.92 -17.23
N PRO A 93 -21.47 -5.79 -16.59
CA PRO A 93 -21.26 -5.74 -15.15
C PRO A 93 -22.56 -5.93 -14.37
N GLU A 94 -22.42 -6.45 -13.15
CA GLU A 94 -23.51 -6.53 -12.16
C GLU A 94 -24.24 -5.18 -12.00
N GLY A 95 -25.57 -5.22 -11.88
CA GLY A 95 -26.41 -4.03 -11.74
C GLY A 95 -26.79 -3.35 -13.05
N THR A 96 -26.29 -3.84 -14.20
CA THR A 96 -26.75 -3.42 -15.53
C THR A 96 -28.27 -3.60 -15.65
N VAL A 97 -28.96 -2.60 -16.20
CA VAL A 97 -30.39 -2.67 -16.44
C VAL A 97 -30.63 -3.01 -17.91
N LEU A 98 -31.23 -4.17 -18.15
CA LEU A 98 -31.62 -4.63 -19.48
C LEU A 98 -33.07 -4.26 -19.75
N ARG A 99 -33.32 -3.45 -20.78
CA ARG A 99 -34.67 -3.15 -21.27
C ARG A 99 -34.91 -3.88 -22.57
N VAL A 100 -35.93 -4.71 -22.58
CA VAL A 100 -36.32 -5.50 -23.72
C VAL A 100 -37.69 -5.04 -24.18
N ALA A 101 -37.87 -4.81 -25.48
CA ALA A 101 -39.17 -4.56 -26.07
C ALA A 101 -39.28 -5.20 -27.45
N GLY A 102 -40.48 -5.62 -27.83
CA GLY A 102 -40.73 -6.17 -29.15
C GLY A 102 -42.21 -6.14 -29.51
N ARG A 103 -42.50 -6.20 -30.80
CA ARG A 103 -43.86 -6.31 -31.34
C ARG A 103 -44.07 -7.70 -31.92
N THR A 104 -45.30 -8.16 -31.92
CA THR A 104 -45.67 -9.45 -32.51
C THR A 104 -46.78 -9.28 -33.54
N THR A 105 -46.80 -10.16 -34.54
CA THR A 105 -47.87 -10.15 -35.57
C THR A 105 -49.24 -10.52 -35.01
N ARG A 106 -49.30 -11.15 -33.83
CA ARG A 106 -50.53 -11.56 -33.14
C ARG A 106 -50.47 -11.23 -31.65
N PRO A 107 -51.62 -11.01 -30.97
CA PRO A 107 -51.68 -10.80 -29.53
C PRO A 107 -51.12 -11.99 -28.74
N LEU A 108 -50.41 -11.71 -27.64
CA LEU A 108 -49.83 -12.72 -26.76
C LEU A 108 -50.72 -12.95 -25.54
N ILE A 109 -50.70 -14.18 -25.02
CA ILE A 109 -51.23 -14.52 -23.69
C ILE A 109 -50.10 -14.50 -22.66
N ARG A 110 -48.92 -15.03 -23.03
CA ARG A 110 -47.77 -15.12 -22.14
C ARG A 110 -46.49 -14.90 -22.93
N ALA A 111 -45.58 -14.13 -22.35
CA ALA A 111 -44.23 -13.95 -22.82
C ALA A 111 -43.28 -14.14 -21.64
N LEU A 112 -42.29 -15.01 -21.78
CA LEU A 112 -41.23 -15.20 -20.79
C LEU A 112 -39.91 -15.56 -21.46
N LEU A 113 -38.82 -15.29 -20.76
CA LEU A 113 -37.53 -15.92 -21.00
C LEU A 113 -37.38 -17.11 -20.05
N ARG A 114 -36.84 -18.22 -20.54
CA ARG A 114 -36.52 -19.39 -19.72
C ARG A 114 -35.05 -19.75 -19.89
N ARG A 115 -34.34 -19.83 -18.77
CA ARG A 115 -32.96 -20.30 -18.75
C ARG A 115 -32.89 -21.83 -18.70
N VAL A 116 -31.77 -22.39 -19.13
CA VAL A 116 -31.51 -23.84 -19.20
C VAL A 116 -31.74 -24.57 -17.86
N ASP A 117 -31.46 -23.92 -16.73
CA ASP A 117 -31.66 -24.47 -15.38
C ASP A 117 -33.11 -24.37 -14.87
N GLY A 118 -34.01 -23.77 -15.66
CA GLY A 118 -35.43 -23.65 -15.36
C GLY A 118 -35.86 -22.32 -14.74
N GLU A 119 -34.95 -21.35 -14.52
CA GLU A 119 -35.37 -20.00 -14.11
C GLU A 119 -36.21 -19.34 -15.22
N GLU A 120 -37.36 -18.76 -14.85
CA GLU A 120 -38.25 -18.05 -15.76
C GLU A 120 -38.31 -16.56 -15.41
N ARG A 121 -38.12 -15.69 -16.40
CA ARG A 121 -38.32 -14.23 -16.29
C ARG A 121 -39.47 -13.81 -17.18
N GLY A 122 -40.58 -13.36 -16.57
CA GLY A 122 -41.76 -12.90 -17.30
C GLY A 122 -41.52 -11.57 -18.02
N LEU A 123 -42.15 -11.42 -19.19
CA LEU A 123 -42.28 -10.14 -19.88
C LEU A 123 -43.72 -9.65 -19.78
N GLU A 124 -43.88 -8.34 -19.61
CA GLU A 124 -45.19 -7.69 -19.64
C GLU A 124 -45.72 -7.69 -21.07
N VAL A 125 -46.89 -8.30 -21.29
CA VAL A 125 -47.55 -8.30 -22.59
C VAL A 125 -48.34 -7.01 -22.75
N VAL A 126 -48.06 -6.27 -23.83
CA VAL A 126 -48.71 -5.00 -24.16
C VAL A 126 -49.36 -5.14 -25.54
N ALA A 127 -50.63 -5.53 -25.57
CA ALA A 127 -51.39 -5.82 -26.79
C ALA A 127 -50.68 -6.85 -27.71
N ALA A 128 -50.24 -6.43 -28.89
CA ALA A 128 -49.47 -7.24 -29.84
C ALA A 128 -47.96 -7.00 -29.66
N GLY A 129 -47.47 -7.07 -28.43
CA GLY A 129 -46.07 -6.82 -28.10
C GLY A 129 -45.75 -7.19 -26.66
N PHE A 130 -44.48 -7.03 -26.31
CA PHE A 130 -43.97 -7.31 -24.99
C PHE A 130 -42.92 -6.27 -24.57
N ARG A 131 -42.78 -6.07 -23.26
CA ARG A 131 -41.70 -5.28 -22.67
C ARG A 131 -41.24 -5.87 -21.35
N ALA A 132 -39.98 -5.66 -21.01
CA ALA A 132 -39.46 -5.98 -19.69
C ALA A 132 -38.29 -5.05 -19.34
N GLU A 133 -38.10 -4.85 -18.05
CA GLU A 133 -36.93 -4.19 -17.49
C GLU A 133 -36.40 -5.06 -16.35
N TRP A 134 -35.16 -5.49 -16.44
CA TRP A 134 -34.51 -6.31 -15.42
C TRP A 134 -33.19 -5.69 -15.01
N ARG A 135 -32.95 -5.58 -13.70
CA ARG A 135 -31.62 -5.36 -13.17
C ARG A 135 -30.91 -6.71 -13.06
N LEU A 136 -29.75 -6.83 -13.70
CA LEU A 136 -29.01 -8.08 -13.76
C LEU A 136 -28.16 -8.26 -12.50
N ASP A 137 -28.36 -9.37 -11.80
CA ASP A 137 -27.49 -9.90 -10.75
C ASP A 137 -26.58 -10.99 -11.33
N PRO A 138 -25.49 -11.41 -10.64
CA PRO A 138 -24.57 -12.44 -11.15
C PRO A 138 -25.26 -13.76 -11.48
N GLY A 139 -26.33 -14.08 -10.75
CA GLY A 139 -27.17 -15.24 -10.95
C GLY A 139 -27.97 -15.19 -12.24
N ALA A 140 -28.08 -14.05 -12.94
CA ALA A 140 -28.77 -13.92 -14.23
C ALA A 140 -27.98 -14.50 -15.41
N SER A 141 -26.71 -14.88 -15.22
CA SER A 141 -25.84 -15.44 -16.27
C SER A 141 -26.40 -16.74 -16.86
N GLY A 142 -26.30 -16.91 -18.17
CA GLY A 142 -26.70 -18.10 -18.91
C GLY A 142 -27.44 -17.79 -20.21
N SER A 143 -27.86 -18.86 -20.90
CA SER A 143 -28.62 -18.80 -22.15
C SER A 143 -30.12 -18.73 -21.85
N TRP A 144 -30.77 -17.66 -22.30
CA TRP A 144 -32.19 -17.39 -22.08
C TRP A 144 -33.00 -17.59 -23.36
N GLU A 145 -33.86 -18.61 -23.38
CA GLU A 145 -34.73 -18.91 -24.51
C GLU A 145 -36.05 -18.15 -24.43
N TRP A 146 -36.49 -17.59 -25.54
CA TRP A 146 -37.80 -16.96 -25.67
C TRP A 146 -38.93 -17.98 -25.68
N ARG A 147 -39.93 -17.78 -24.83
CA ARG A 147 -41.17 -18.57 -24.78
C ARG A 147 -42.37 -17.63 -24.92
N LEU A 148 -42.91 -17.59 -26.13
CA LEU A 148 -44.08 -16.79 -26.48
C LEU A 148 -45.28 -17.71 -26.73
N GLN A 149 -46.41 -17.39 -26.12
CA GLN A 149 -47.65 -18.15 -26.25
C GLN A 149 -48.79 -17.22 -26.67
N ASP A 150 -49.50 -17.61 -27.74
CA ASP A 150 -50.74 -16.97 -28.16
C ASP A 150 -51.97 -17.83 -27.81
N SER A 151 -53.16 -17.35 -28.16
CA SER A 151 -54.44 -18.01 -27.89
C SER A 151 -54.79 -19.18 -28.81
N THR A 152 -53.95 -19.49 -29.80
CA THR A 152 -54.33 -20.29 -30.97
C THR A 152 -53.48 -21.54 -31.24
N GLY A 153 -52.41 -21.78 -30.45
CA GLY A 153 -51.63 -23.03 -30.48
C GLY A 153 -50.25 -22.91 -31.14
N PRO A 154 -49.44 -23.99 -31.15
CA PRO A 154 -47.99 -23.92 -31.41
C PRO A 154 -47.62 -23.47 -32.83
N GLY A 155 -46.54 -22.67 -32.97
CA GLY A 155 -46.03 -22.17 -34.25
C GLY A 155 -45.35 -20.80 -34.21
N ALA A 156 -44.54 -20.52 -33.19
CA ALA A 156 -43.85 -19.23 -33.05
C ALA A 156 -42.43 -19.28 -33.63
N SER A 157 -42.10 -18.30 -34.47
CA SER A 157 -40.72 -17.99 -34.82
C SER A 157 -40.21 -16.99 -33.78
N VAL A 158 -39.41 -17.51 -32.86
CA VAL A 158 -38.80 -16.72 -31.79
C VAL A 158 -37.38 -16.30 -32.18
N PRO A 159 -36.86 -15.20 -31.61
CA PRO A 159 -35.48 -14.78 -31.81
C PRO A 159 -34.48 -15.81 -31.26
N ASP A 160 -33.20 -15.64 -31.60
CA ASP A 160 -32.11 -16.39 -31.00
C ASP A 160 -32.08 -16.22 -29.47
N PRO A 161 -31.61 -17.23 -28.72
CA PRO A 161 -31.45 -17.13 -27.27
C PRO A 161 -30.58 -15.93 -26.88
N LEU A 162 -30.94 -15.29 -25.77
CA LEU A 162 -30.14 -14.21 -25.22
C LEU A 162 -29.04 -14.81 -24.34
N GLU A 163 -27.81 -14.71 -24.81
CA GLU A 163 -26.61 -15.16 -24.07
C GLU A 163 -26.13 -14.03 -23.14
N LEU A 164 -26.25 -14.23 -21.82
CA LEU A 164 -25.84 -13.26 -20.81
C LEU A 164 -24.67 -13.80 -19.97
N ALA A 165 -23.60 -13.02 -19.89
CA ALA A 165 -22.53 -13.18 -18.91
C ALA A 165 -22.51 -11.94 -18.01
N VAL A 166 -22.88 -12.10 -16.74
CA VAL A 166 -22.87 -11.01 -15.76
C VAL A 166 -21.59 -11.08 -14.95
N GLU A 167 -20.74 -10.06 -15.09
CA GLU A 167 -19.47 -9.96 -14.39
C GLU A 167 -19.69 -9.32 -13.01
N SER A 168 -19.36 -10.05 -11.95
CA SER A 168 -19.35 -9.50 -10.59
C SER A 168 -18.26 -8.45 -10.45
N ASP A 169 -18.63 -7.31 -9.86
CA ASP A 169 -17.69 -6.27 -9.43
C ASP A 169 -16.68 -6.87 -8.43
N ARG A 170 -15.41 -6.44 -8.45
CA ARG A 170 -14.37 -6.97 -7.55
C ARG A 170 -14.27 -6.13 -6.30
N GLN A 171 -13.48 -6.59 -5.32
CA GLN A 171 -13.11 -5.74 -4.19
C GLN A 171 -11.79 -5.05 -4.52
N PRO A 172 -11.61 -3.79 -4.12
CA PRO A 172 -10.36 -3.09 -4.38
C PRO A 172 -9.22 -3.77 -3.60
N GLY A 173 -8.07 -3.90 -4.25
CA GLY A 173 -6.83 -4.34 -3.63
C GLY A 173 -6.03 -3.16 -3.10
N VAL A 174 -5.36 -3.31 -1.95
CA VAL A 174 -4.43 -2.30 -1.45
C VAL A 174 -3.24 -2.93 -0.74
N ARG A 175 -2.05 -2.38 -0.98
CA ARG A 175 -0.81 -2.77 -0.30
C ARG A 175 -0.02 -1.54 0.14
N ILE A 176 0.58 -1.62 1.31
CA ILE A 176 1.50 -0.59 1.80
C ILE A 176 2.86 -0.87 1.16
N VAL A 177 3.39 0.11 0.44
CA VAL A 177 4.71 0.07 -0.23
C VAL A 177 5.79 0.60 0.72
N SER A 178 5.45 1.61 1.52
CA SER A 178 6.34 2.21 2.51
C SER A 178 5.52 2.70 3.72
N PRO A 179 6.01 2.56 4.95
CA PRO A 179 7.28 1.93 5.31
C PRO A 179 7.23 0.39 5.19
N GLY A 180 8.40 -0.24 5.30
CA GLY A 180 8.51 -1.70 5.32
C GLY A 180 8.03 -2.30 6.66
N PRO A 181 7.92 -3.64 6.75
CA PRO A 181 7.66 -4.31 8.02
C PRO A 181 8.75 -3.94 9.06
N ASP A 182 8.39 -4.00 10.34
CA ASP A 182 9.28 -3.77 11.49
C ASP A 182 9.94 -2.39 11.56
N THR A 183 9.34 -1.39 10.92
CA THR A 183 9.81 0.00 11.00
C THR A 183 9.56 0.60 12.38
N LEU A 184 10.55 1.32 12.92
CA LEU A 184 10.42 2.06 14.18
C LEU A 184 9.69 3.38 13.95
N LEU A 185 8.78 3.72 14.87
CA LEU A 185 8.12 5.02 14.88
C LEU A 185 9.14 6.09 15.29
N PRO A 186 9.33 7.16 14.51
CA PRO A 186 10.24 8.25 14.89
C PRO A 186 9.70 9.02 16.11
N ALA A 187 10.59 9.71 16.82
CA ALA A 187 10.23 10.54 17.97
C ALA A 187 9.23 11.67 17.64
N SER A 188 9.15 12.09 16.37
CA SER A 188 8.14 13.02 15.87
C SER A 188 6.71 12.46 15.89
N LEU A 189 6.55 11.15 16.12
CA LEU A 189 5.29 10.41 16.02
C LEU A 189 4.62 10.51 14.65
N ARG A 190 5.39 10.92 13.63
CA ARG A 190 4.93 11.16 12.26
C ARG A 190 5.70 10.29 11.28
N GLN A 191 5.00 9.33 10.70
CA GLN A 191 5.57 8.40 9.73
C GLN A 191 4.91 8.59 8.35
N PRO A 192 5.64 9.03 7.32
CA PRO A 192 5.16 9.02 5.96
C PRO A 192 4.78 7.60 5.53
N ILE A 193 3.62 7.46 4.89
CA ILE A 193 3.12 6.21 4.34
C ILE A 193 2.83 6.36 2.85
N VAL A 194 3.08 5.28 2.11
CA VAL A 194 2.75 5.15 0.70
C VAL A 194 2.06 3.81 0.50
N ALA A 195 0.86 3.83 -0.05
CA ALA A 195 0.11 2.64 -0.40
C ALA A 195 -0.27 2.65 -1.88
N GLU A 196 -0.27 1.49 -2.50
CA GLU A 196 -0.76 1.27 -3.85
C GLU A 196 -2.11 0.56 -3.78
N ALA A 197 -3.11 1.15 -4.42
CA ALA A 197 -4.46 0.63 -4.51
C ALA A 197 -4.84 0.34 -5.97
N THR A 198 -5.57 -0.74 -6.19
CA THR A 198 -5.97 -1.24 -7.50
C THR A 198 -7.42 -1.69 -7.51
N ASP A 199 -8.17 -1.30 -8.53
CA ASP A 199 -9.58 -1.65 -8.71
C ASP A 199 -9.93 -1.69 -10.21
N ASP A 200 -10.99 -2.40 -10.59
CA ASP A 200 -11.46 -2.50 -11.97
C ASP A 200 -12.33 -1.31 -12.41
N HIS A 201 -12.98 -0.61 -11.49
CA HIS A 201 -13.83 0.54 -11.79
C HIS A 201 -13.33 1.86 -11.20
N GLY A 202 -12.57 1.79 -10.11
CA GLY A 202 -11.73 2.85 -9.59
C GLY A 202 -11.86 3.10 -8.09
N ILE A 203 -10.79 3.63 -7.50
CA ILE A 203 -10.73 3.95 -6.07
C ILE A 203 -11.39 5.31 -5.80
N ALA A 204 -12.48 5.34 -5.03
CA ALA A 204 -13.17 6.57 -4.65
C ALA A 204 -12.66 7.19 -3.34
N GLY A 205 -12.14 6.37 -2.42
CA GLY A 205 -11.69 6.85 -1.12
C GLY A 205 -10.65 5.95 -0.48
N ALA A 206 -9.89 6.52 0.45
CA ALA A 206 -8.93 5.79 1.27
C ALA A 206 -8.92 6.33 2.69
N ALA A 207 -8.67 5.46 3.65
CA ALA A 207 -8.50 5.80 5.06
C ALA A 207 -7.34 5.00 5.65
N LEU A 208 -6.59 5.64 6.54
CA LEU A 208 -5.59 5.02 7.39
C LEU A 208 -6.25 4.70 8.73
N VAL A 209 -6.29 3.42 9.07
CA VAL A 209 -6.79 2.98 10.38
C VAL A 209 -5.61 2.72 11.28
N LEU A 210 -5.59 3.40 12.43
CA LEU A 210 -4.57 3.33 13.46
C LEU A 210 -5.15 2.70 14.70
N ARG A 211 -4.44 1.78 15.33
CA ARG A 211 -4.81 1.19 16.61
C ARG A 211 -3.60 1.17 17.53
N PRO A 212 -3.62 1.93 18.64
CA PRO A 212 -2.53 1.88 19.60
C PRO A 212 -2.52 0.52 20.30
N ARG A 213 -1.32 0.04 20.60
CA ARG A 213 -1.05 -1.19 21.29
C ARG A 213 0.00 -0.92 22.36
N THR A 214 -0.34 -1.18 23.62
CA THR A 214 0.60 -0.98 24.72
C THR A 214 1.73 -2.00 24.67
N ALA A 215 2.84 -1.73 25.35
CA ALA A 215 3.93 -2.69 25.53
C ALA A 215 3.47 -4.05 26.12
N SER A 216 2.43 -4.03 26.98
CA SER A 216 1.79 -5.24 27.53
C SER A 216 0.87 -5.99 26.55
N GLY A 217 0.70 -5.47 25.34
CA GLY A 217 -0.12 -6.07 24.28
C GLY A 217 -1.60 -5.67 24.30
N ARG A 218 -2.02 -4.76 25.19
CA ARG A 218 -3.41 -4.26 25.23
C ARG A 218 -3.68 -3.37 24.03
N ARG A 219 -4.77 -3.66 23.31
CA ARG A 219 -5.20 -2.90 22.14
C ARG A 219 -6.19 -1.80 22.53
N GLY A 220 -5.96 -0.59 22.02
CA GLY A 220 -6.88 0.53 22.17
C GLY A 220 -7.97 0.58 21.09
N ALA A 221 -8.79 1.64 21.15
CA ALA A 221 -9.78 1.92 20.14
C ALA A 221 -9.11 2.31 18.80
N PRO A 222 -9.65 1.86 17.65
CA PRO A 222 -9.13 2.25 16.36
C PRO A 222 -9.53 3.69 16.02
N VAL A 223 -8.63 4.42 15.40
CA VAL A 223 -8.83 5.78 14.86
C VAL A 223 -8.72 5.69 13.35
N SER A 224 -9.71 6.20 12.62
CA SER A 224 -9.71 6.24 11.16
C SER A 224 -9.41 7.66 10.68
N VAL A 225 -8.37 7.80 9.86
CA VAL A 225 -7.91 9.08 9.31
C VAL A 225 -8.09 9.05 7.80
N PRO A 226 -8.90 9.94 7.20
CA PRO A 226 -9.07 9.95 5.75
C PRO A 226 -7.76 10.31 5.07
N LEU A 227 -7.42 9.57 4.01
CA LEU A 227 -6.27 9.85 3.15
C LEU A 227 -6.74 10.53 1.87
N PRO A 228 -6.02 11.55 1.37
CA PRO A 228 -6.40 12.21 0.14
C PRO A 228 -6.28 11.24 -1.04
N THR A 229 -7.40 11.01 -1.71
CA THR A 229 -7.46 10.33 -3.00
C THR A 229 -7.67 11.36 -4.10
N GLY A 230 -6.99 11.16 -5.23
CA GLY A 230 -7.25 11.92 -6.45
C GLY A 230 -8.59 11.52 -7.09
N PRO A 231 -8.84 11.93 -8.35
CA PRO A 231 -10.00 11.42 -9.09
C PRO A 231 -9.96 9.89 -9.18
N ALA A 232 -11.14 9.25 -9.19
CA ALA A 232 -11.26 7.80 -9.25
C ALA A 232 -10.54 7.22 -10.48
N ARG A 233 -9.65 6.27 -10.22
CA ARG A 233 -8.82 5.58 -11.22
C ARG A 233 -8.63 4.13 -10.82
N GLU A 234 -8.41 3.27 -11.82
CA GLU A 234 -8.12 1.85 -11.62
C GLU A 234 -6.87 1.60 -10.77
N ARG A 235 -5.89 2.51 -10.83
CA ARG A 235 -4.69 2.47 -9.96
C ARG A 235 -4.47 3.81 -9.30
N ALA A 236 -4.23 3.78 -8.00
CA ALA A 236 -3.96 4.96 -7.19
C ALA A 236 -2.74 4.75 -6.29
N LEU A 237 -1.83 5.73 -6.29
CA LEU A 237 -0.77 5.81 -5.30
C LEU A 237 -1.20 6.77 -4.20
N ILE A 238 -1.58 6.22 -3.06
CA ILE A 238 -2.07 6.94 -1.90
C ILE A 238 -0.86 7.34 -1.05
N ARG A 239 -0.75 8.63 -0.74
CA ARG A 239 0.31 9.18 0.11
C ARG A 239 -0.33 9.84 1.32
N GLY A 240 0.25 9.59 2.48
CA GLY A 240 -0.25 10.13 3.74
C GLY A 240 0.85 10.24 4.78
N VAL A 241 0.51 10.85 5.90
CA VAL A 241 1.33 10.83 7.10
C VAL A 241 0.51 10.17 8.18
N LEU A 242 1.03 9.07 8.72
CA LEU A 242 0.56 8.51 9.98
C LEU A 242 0.98 9.46 11.09
N ASP A 243 0.03 10.16 11.70
CA ASP A 243 0.27 11.01 12.87
C ASP A 243 -0.28 10.31 14.12
N ALA A 244 0.63 9.84 14.96
CA ALA A 244 0.32 9.16 16.21
C ALA A 244 0.33 10.09 17.43
N SER A 245 0.48 11.40 17.23
CA SER A 245 0.60 12.38 18.33
C SER A 245 -0.62 12.41 19.25
N SER A 246 -1.80 12.02 18.75
CA SER A 246 -3.05 11.97 19.52
C SER A 246 -3.32 10.62 20.20
N LEU A 247 -2.40 9.66 20.12
CA LEU A 247 -2.59 8.30 20.64
C LEU A 247 -1.98 8.09 22.03
N ASP A 248 -1.45 9.15 22.66
CA ASP A 248 -0.84 9.16 24.00
C ASP A 248 0.14 7.98 24.23
N LEU A 249 0.95 7.67 23.21
CA LEU A 249 1.88 6.56 23.24
C LEU A 249 3.02 6.82 24.22
N VAL A 250 3.39 5.78 24.99
CA VAL A 250 4.60 5.80 25.81
C VAL A 250 5.71 4.96 25.19
N PRO A 251 6.99 5.23 25.49
CA PRO A 251 8.10 4.42 24.97
C PRO A 251 7.92 2.92 25.19
N GLY A 252 8.04 2.14 24.12
CA GLY A 252 7.76 0.70 24.11
C GLY A 252 6.38 0.32 23.58
N ASP A 253 5.44 1.26 23.46
CA ASP A 253 4.17 1.05 22.79
C ASP A 253 4.36 0.92 21.27
N ALA A 254 3.30 0.51 20.59
CA ALA A 254 3.27 0.37 19.15
C ALA A 254 1.93 0.83 18.56
N VAL A 255 1.92 1.07 17.25
CA VAL A 255 0.73 1.37 16.47
C VAL A 255 0.55 0.26 15.44
N GLU A 256 -0.53 -0.50 15.59
CA GLU A 256 -1.01 -1.37 14.52
C GLU A 256 -1.73 -0.49 13.50
N TYR A 257 -1.39 -0.60 12.23
CA TYR A 257 -2.02 0.21 11.20
C TYR A 257 -2.27 -0.57 9.91
N HIS A 258 -3.30 -0.15 9.18
CA HIS A 258 -3.61 -0.65 7.84
C HIS A 258 -4.32 0.44 7.04
N VAL A 259 -4.28 0.30 5.72
CA VAL A 259 -5.02 1.18 4.80
C VAL A 259 -6.28 0.46 4.37
N GLU A 260 -7.40 1.16 4.44
CA GLU A 260 -8.67 0.77 3.86
C GLU A 260 -8.95 1.63 2.63
N VAL A 261 -9.38 1.01 1.55
CA VAL A 261 -9.76 1.69 0.31
C VAL A 261 -11.19 1.34 -0.03
N ARG A 262 -11.90 2.29 -0.63
CA ARG A 262 -13.29 2.14 -1.07
C ARG A 262 -13.36 2.37 -2.57
N ASP A 263 -14.06 1.48 -3.26
CA ASP A 263 -14.35 1.61 -4.69
C ASP A 263 -15.35 2.75 -4.97
N ASN A 264 -15.65 2.98 -6.25
CA ASN A 264 -16.68 3.91 -6.71
C ASN A 264 -18.06 3.27 -6.89
N SER A 265 -18.25 2.01 -6.47
CA SER A 265 -19.52 1.32 -6.62
C SER A 265 -20.58 1.87 -5.65
N PRO A 266 -21.89 1.71 -5.95
CA PRO A 266 -22.95 2.13 -5.04
C PRO A 266 -22.92 1.41 -3.70
N ALA A 267 -22.49 0.14 -3.69
CA ALA A 267 -22.29 -0.64 -2.48
C ALA A 267 -21.09 -0.13 -1.67
N GLY A 268 -20.10 0.49 -2.34
CA GLY A 268 -18.93 1.05 -1.69
C GLY A 268 -18.05 -0.05 -1.12
N ARG A 269 -17.69 -1.04 -1.92
CA ARG A 269 -16.93 -2.20 -1.45
C ARG A 269 -15.58 -1.73 -0.95
N THR A 270 -15.13 -2.37 0.12
CA THR A 270 -13.90 -1.97 0.83
C THR A 270 -12.84 -3.04 0.72
N GLY A 271 -11.61 -2.60 0.46
CA GLY A 271 -10.40 -3.40 0.46
C GLY A 271 -9.50 -3.00 1.61
N ARG A 272 -8.80 -3.97 2.22
CA ARG A 272 -7.91 -3.72 3.37
C ARG A 272 -6.52 -4.26 3.10
N SER A 273 -5.50 -3.48 3.48
CA SER A 273 -4.10 -3.92 3.39
C SER A 273 -3.75 -4.91 4.50
N ALA A 274 -2.62 -5.60 4.36
CA ALA A 274 -2.00 -6.26 5.51
C ALA A 274 -1.82 -5.26 6.66
N THR A 275 -2.01 -5.73 7.89
CA THR A 275 -1.75 -4.92 9.10
C THR A 275 -0.25 -4.90 9.35
N GLN A 276 0.29 -3.71 9.55
CA GLN A 276 1.68 -3.50 9.91
C GLN A 276 1.78 -2.92 11.33
N LEU A 277 2.98 -3.00 11.91
CA LEU A 277 3.27 -2.52 13.26
C LEU A 277 4.39 -1.48 13.19
N LEU A 278 4.15 -0.29 13.75
CA LEU A 278 5.20 0.67 14.05
C LEU A 278 5.44 0.70 15.54
N ARG A 279 6.65 0.37 15.97
CA ARG A 279 6.99 0.35 17.41
C ARG A 279 7.71 1.64 17.78
N LEU A 280 7.25 2.29 18.85
CA LEU A 280 8.01 3.35 19.49
C LEU A 280 9.13 2.69 20.32
N PRO A 281 10.41 3.07 20.13
CA PRO A 281 11.51 2.49 20.88
C PRO A 281 11.27 2.55 22.40
N GLY A 282 11.66 1.50 23.11
CA GLY A 282 11.53 1.45 24.57
C GLY A 282 12.55 2.36 25.26
N MET A 283 12.30 2.71 26.53
CA MET A 283 13.24 3.53 27.32
C MET A 283 14.64 2.92 27.42
N ALA A 284 14.75 1.60 27.51
CA ALA A 284 16.06 0.92 27.53
C ALA A 284 16.82 1.14 26.22
N GLU A 285 16.17 0.91 25.08
CA GLU A 285 16.76 1.12 23.75
C GLU A 285 17.16 2.58 23.50
N LEU A 286 16.32 3.53 23.93
CA LEU A 286 16.64 4.97 23.82
C LEU A 286 17.87 5.33 24.66
N ARG A 287 17.97 4.79 25.88
CA ARG A 287 19.17 4.98 26.72
C ARG A 287 20.41 4.34 26.13
N ASP A 288 20.28 3.15 25.55
CA ASP A 288 21.41 2.47 24.90
C ASP A 288 21.92 3.28 23.70
N ARG A 289 21.02 3.80 22.85
CA ARG A 289 21.38 4.72 21.75
C ARG A 289 22.05 5.99 22.24
N ALA A 290 21.56 6.59 23.32
CA ALA A 290 22.17 7.78 23.89
C ALA A 290 23.58 7.50 24.43
N ARG A 291 23.82 6.33 25.03
CA ARG A 291 25.16 5.89 25.44
C ARG A 291 26.09 5.66 24.26
N GLU A 292 25.60 5.02 23.20
CA GLU A 292 26.36 4.80 21.96
C GLU A 292 26.76 6.13 21.32
N ALA A 293 25.81 7.06 21.16
CA ALA A 293 26.09 8.41 20.65
C ALA A 293 27.09 9.19 21.51
N ALA A 294 27.05 9.01 22.84
CA ALA A 294 28.02 9.63 23.75
C ALA A 294 29.43 9.03 23.59
N GLY A 295 29.52 7.71 23.44
CA GLY A 295 30.76 7.00 23.15
C GLY A 295 31.39 7.45 21.83
N ASP A 296 30.59 7.50 20.77
CA ASP A 296 31.02 7.92 19.43
C ASP A 296 31.52 9.38 19.41
N ALA A 297 30.81 10.29 20.10
CA ALA A 297 31.24 11.69 20.22
C ALA A 297 32.57 11.81 20.99
N LEU A 298 32.73 11.06 22.08
CA LEU A 298 33.96 11.04 22.87
C LEU A 298 35.14 10.47 22.08
N GLU A 299 34.94 9.37 21.36
CA GLU A 299 35.99 8.76 20.54
C GLU A 299 36.44 9.70 19.41
N GLU A 300 35.49 10.34 18.72
CA GLU A 300 35.81 11.32 17.69
C GLU A 300 36.59 12.51 18.26
N THR A 301 36.16 13.02 19.42
CA THR A 301 36.85 14.14 20.07
C THR A 301 38.29 13.76 20.43
N ARG A 302 38.52 12.53 20.93
CA ARG A 302 39.88 12.02 21.22
C ARG A 302 40.74 11.96 19.96
N ARG A 303 40.21 11.39 18.87
CA ARG A 303 40.91 11.31 17.59
C ARG A 303 41.27 12.70 17.07
N LEU A 304 40.34 13.65 17.14
CA LEU A 304 40.59 15.03 16.73
C LEU A 304 41.64 15.73 17.61
N ALA A 305 41.64 15.49 18.92
CA ALA A 305 42.66 16.04 19.81
C ALA A 305 44.07 15.48 19.49
N GLU A 306 44.17 14.18 19.19
CA GLU A 306 45.41 13.54 18.77
C GLU A 306 45.91 14.09 17.42
N GLU A 307 45.03 14.16 16.42
CA GLU A 307 45.34 14.71 15.09
C GLU A 307 45.74 16.19 15.17
N ALA A 308 45.05 16.99 15.98
CA ALA A 308 45.41 18.39 16.21
C ALA A 308 46.82 18.54 16.81
N ARG A 309 47.18 17.66 17.76
CA ARG A 309 48.52 17.64 18.36
C ARG A 309 49.60 17.22 17.35
N GLU A 310 49.33 16.21 16.54
CA GLU A 310 50.27 15.77 15.49
C GLU A 310 50.48 16.88 14.46
N LEU A 311 49.39 17.49 13.98
CA LEU A 311 49.43 18.57 13.00
C LEU A 311 50.12 19.83 13.52
N GLU A 312 49.91 20.20 14.78
CA GLU A 312 50.65 21.28 15.45
C GLU A 312 52.16 21.00 15.47
N ALA A 313 52.55 19.78 15.82
CA ALA A 313 53.96 19.37 15.85
C ALA A 313 54.60 19.39 14.46
N GLU A 314 53.88 18.92 13.44
CA GLU A 314 54.27 19.00 12.02
C GLU A 314 54.43 20.46 11.58
N THR A 315 53.47 21.33 11.90
CA THR A 315 53.48 22.75 11.54
C THR A 315 54.65 23.49 12.19
N ARG A 316 54.92 23.24 13.48
CA ARG A 316 56.11 23.78 14.17
C ARG A 316 57.41 23.27 13.56
N ASN A 317 57.46 22.01 13.12
CA ASN A 317 58.61 21.46 12.43
C ASN A 317 58.82 22.14 11.06
N ALA A 318 57.76 22.31 10.27
CA ALA A 318 57.79 23.01 8.99
C ALA A 318 58.27 24.46 9.17
N SER A 319 57.75 25.17 10.18
CA SER A 319 58.20 26.51 10.57
C SER A 319 59.70 26.55 10.91
N ARG A 320 60.19 25.63 11.76
CA ARG A 320 61.62 25.52 12.10
C ARG A 320 62.50 25.25 10.88
N LYS A 321 62.07 24.35 9.99
CA LYS A 321 62.79 24.03 8.75
C LYS A 321 62.86 25.27 7.84
N ALA A 322 61.75 25.97 7.64
CA ALA A 322 61.70 27.22 6.88
C ALA A 322 62.67 28.28 7.47
N ALA A 323 62.71 28.42 8.80
CA ALA A 323 63.63 29.34 9.48
C ALA A 323 65.12 28.96 9.32
N SER A 324 65.45 27.67 9.30
CA SER A 324 66.82 27.19 9.12
C SER A 324 67.34 27.40 7.69
N ARG A 325 66.48 27.24 6.68
CA ARG A 325 66.77 27.43 5.25
C ARG A 325 66.94 28.92 4.89
N GLY A 326 66.19 29.82 5.55
CA GLY A 326 66.36 31.28 5.42
C GLY A 326 67.71 31.83 5.94
N ARG A 327 68.39 31.09 6.83
CA ARG A 327 69.74 31.45 7.33
C ARG A 327 70.88 30.93 6.45
N SER A 328 70.75 29.76 5.83
CA SER A 328 71.79 29.17 4.97
C SER A 328 71.90 29.83 3.59
N GLY A 329 70.81 30.42 3.07
CA GLY A 329 70.79 31.11 1.78
C GLY A 329 71.55 32.45 1.73
N ARG A 330 71.92 33.04 2.87
CA ARG A 330 72.66 34.32 2.92
C ARG A 330 74.16 34.19 2.58
N SER A 331 74.67 32.97 2.36
CA SER A 331 76.11 32.72 2.14
C SER A 331 76.48 32.17 0.74
N ALA A 332 75.53 31.96 -0.18
CA ALA A 332 75.79 31.37 -1.50
C ALA A 332 75.52 32.36 -2.64
N GLY A 333 76.56 33.09 -3.08
CA GLY A 333 76.53 34.05 -4.19
C GLY A 333 76.84 33.47 -5.57
N SER A 334 76.66 32.15 -5.77
CA SER A 334 77.03 31.45 -7.02
C SER A 334 75.79 31.10 -7.86
N ALA A 335 75.92 31.07 -9.20
CA ALA A 335 74.82 30.73 -10.12
C ALA A 335 74.22 29.32 -9.90
N GLU A 336 75.01 28.34 -9.44
CA GLU A 336 74.51 27.01 -9.03
C GLU A 336 73.69 27.05 -7.72
N GLY A 337 73.92 28.06 -6.88
CA GLY A 337 73.19 28.27 -5.63
C GLY A 337 71.74 28.74 -5.83
N GLY A 338 71.44 29.41 -6.96
CA GLY A 338 70.08 29.88 -7.28
C GLY A 338 69.11 28.73 -7.57
N VAL A 339 69.51 27.76 -8.40
CA VAL A 339 68.68 26.59 -8.73
C VAL A 339 68.46 25.69 -7.51
N GLN A 340 69.45 25.59 -6.63
CA GLN A 340 69.31 24.87 -5.36
C GLN A 340 68.34 25.59 -4.40
N ARG A 341 68.34 26.93 -4.41
CA ARG A 341 67.44 27.78 -3.60
C ARG A 341 65.99 27.66 -4.05
N ASP A 342 65.72 27.79 -5.35
CA ASP A 342 64.37 27.64 -5.92
C ASP A 342 63.76 26.26 -5.63
N ARG A 343 64.58 25.19 -5.64
CA ARG A 343 64.13 23.83 -5.26
C ARG A 343 63.80 23.71 -3.78
N LEU A 344 64.60 24.32 -2.91
CA LEU A 344 64.38 24.29 -1.46
C LEU A 344 63.17 25.15 -1.06
N ASP A 345 62.93 26.25 -1.76
CA ASP A 345 61.79 27.13 -1.54
C ASP A 345 60.49 26.47 -2.03
N PHE A 346 60.53 25.75 -3.16
CA PHE A 346 59.40 24.94 -3.64
C PHE A 346 59.05 23.77 -2.69
N GLU A 347 60.06 23.10 -2.13
CA GLU A 347 59.86 22.03 -1.15
C GLU A 347 59.20 22.55 0.14
N ALA A 348 59.60 23.73 0.62
CA ALA A 348 58.99 24.37 1.78
C ALA A 348 57.54 24.82 1.50
N ALA A 349 57.27 25.33 0.30
CA ALA A 349 55.92 25.69 -0.13
C ALA A 349 55.00 24.47 -0.24
N ALA A 350 55.52 23.34 -0.74
CA ALA A 350 54.78 22.07 -0.80
C ALA A 350 54.44 21.51 0.59
N GLU A 351 55.40 21.53 1.53
CA GLU A 351 55.18 21.12 2.93
C GLU A 351 54.14 22.03 3.62
N ALA A 352 54.19 23.34 3.37
CA ALA A 352 53.18 24.28 3.86
C ALA A 352 51.79 24.07 3.25
N ALA A 353 51.70 23.75 1.96
CA ALA A 353 50.45 23.41 1.29
C ALA A 353 49.82 22.13 1.85
N GLU A 354 50.65 21.12 2.17
CA GLU A 354 50.19 19.88 2.82
C GLU A 354 49.61 20.17 4.21
N VAL A 355 50.32 20.96 5.03
CA VAL A 355 49.82 21.41 6.34
C VAL A 355 48.48 22.14 6.21
N ALA A 356 48.35 23.05 5.23
CA ALA A 356 47.10 23.76 4.99
C ALA A 356 45.95 22.82 4.59
N SER A 357 46.22 21.82 3.74
CA SER A 357 45.23 20.82 3.32
C SER A 357 44.76 19.98 4.50
N ARG A 358 45.70 19.43 5.31
CA ARG A 358 45.36 18.64 6.50
C ARG A 358 44.59 19.46 7.53
N GLN A 359 44.93 20.74 7.69
CA GLN A 359 44.20 21.62 8.60
C GLN A 359 42.76 21.88 8.14
N ALA A 360 42.51 21.96 6.83
CA ALA A 360 41.16 22.07 6.29
C ALA A 360 40.33 20.81 6.60
N GLU A 361 40.92 19.62 6.45
CA GLU A 361 40.26 18.35 6.83
C GLU A 361 39.91 18.29 8.33
N VAL A 362 40.81 18.76 9.20
CA VAL A 362 40.53 18.86 10.65
C VAL A 362 39.35 19.79 10.92
N LEU A 363 39.26 20.92 10.22
CA LEU A 363 38.12 21.85 10.36
C LEU A 363 36.79 21.20 9.94
N ASP A 364 36.76 20.47 8.83
CA ASP A 364 35.57 19.74 8.38
C ASP A 364 35.13 18.68 9.41
N ARG A 365 36.09 17.99 10.03
CA ARG A 365 35.78 17.02 11.10
C ARG A 365 35.30 17.68 12.39
N VAL A 366 35.80 18.88 12.73
CA VAL A 366 35.26 19.67 13.85
C VAL A 366 33.79 20.04 13.59
N GLU A 367 33.41 20.38 12.35
CA GLU A 367 32.01 20.61 11.99
C GLU A 367 31.18 19.33 12.12
N ALA A 368 31.70 18.19 11.64
CA ALA A 368 31.03 16.89 11.83
C ALA A 368 30.88 16.50 13.32
N LEU A 369 31.85 16.84 14.17
CA LEU A 369 31.76 16.62 15.62
C LEU A 369 30.62 17.46 16.23
N ARG A 370 30.43 18.70 15.78
CA ARG A 370 29.30 19.54 16.22
C ARG A 370 27.96 18.88 15.93
N ASP A 371 27.78 18.35 14.71
CA ASP A 371 26.56 17.62 14.34
C ASP A 371 26.33 16.37 15.21
N ARG A 372 27.42 15.68 15.59
CA ARG A 372 27.34 14.52 16.52
C ARG A 372 26.98 14.94 17.93
N VAL A 373 27.49 16.06 18.45
CA VAL A 373 27.10 16.61 19.75
C VAL A 373 25.60 16.99 19.74
N ASP A 374 25.11 17.58 18.65
CA ASP A 374 23.68 17.88 18.48
C ASP A 374 22.81 16.61 18.36
N ALA A 375 23.34 15.55 17.75
CA ALA A 375 22.69 14.24 17.72
C ALA A 375 22.64 13.59 19.12
N LEU A 376 23.74 13.66 19.88
CA LEU A 376 23.80 13.19 21.27
C LEU A 376 22.78 13.91 22.15
N ARG A 377 22.71 15.24 22.06
CA ARG A 377 21.71 16.02 22.79
C ARG A 377 20.29 15.54 22.49
N ARG A 378 19.94 15.35 21.22
CA ARG A 378 18.63 14.82 20.81
C ARG A 378 18.39 13.42 21.39
N ALA A 379 19.38 12.54 21.34
CA ALA A 379 19.27 11.18 21.90
C ALA A 379 19.04 11.20 23.42
N LEU A 380 19.73 12.09 24.16
CA LEU A 380 19.52 12.29 25.59
C LEU A 380 18.11 12.82 25.89
N ASP A 381 17.64 13.79 25.11
CA ASP A 381 16.30 14.36 25.24
C ASP A 381 15.20 13.33 24.97
N GLU A 382 15.38 12.47 23.96
CA GLU A 382 14.49 11.37 23.61
C GLU A 382 14.50 10.27 24.69
N ALA A 383 15.67 9.96 25.25
CA ALA A 383 15.82 9.02 26.36
C ALA A 383 15.31 9.57 27.71
N GLY A 384 14.75 10.79 27.74
CA GLY A 384 14.24 11.44 28.94
C GLY A 384 15.34 11.86 29.92
N MET A 385 16.62 11.86 29.49
CA MET A 385 17.78 12.22 30.31
C MET A 385 18.03 13.74 30.25
N ARG A 386 17.04 14.51 30.70
CA ARG A 386 17.03 15.99 30.66
C ARG A 386 17.63 16.62 31.90
N ASP A 387 18.87 16.27 32.20
CA ASP A 387 19.59 16.90 33.30
C ASP A 387 20.03 18.33 32.90
N PRO A 388 19.61 19.40 33.61
CA PRO A 388 19.93 20.77 33.24
C PRO A 388 21.43 21.07 33.24
N GLU A 389 22.21 20.39 34.09
CA GLU A 389 23.65 20.57 34.13
C GLU A 389 24.32 19.95 32.89
N THR A 390 23.93 18.73 32.53
CA THR A 390 24.37 18.05 31.31
C THR A 390 24.00 18.86 30.06
N ALA A 391 22.78 19.39 29.98
CA ALA A 391 22.35 20.24 28.86
C ALA A 391 23.23 21.50 28.72
N ARG A 392 23.54 22.18 29.84
CA ARG A 392 24.45 23.34 29.85
C ARG A 392 25.86 22.97 29.39
N ARG A 393 26.41 21.85 29.86
CA ARG A 393 27.73 21.37 29.47
C ARG A 393 27.80 21.08 27.95
N LEU A 394 26.76 20.48 27.38
CA LEU A 394 26.68 20.23 25.93
C LEU A 394 26.53 21.52 25.12
N ASP A 395 25.76 22.50 25.61
CA ASP A 395 25.65 23.81 24.99
C ASP A 395 26.98 24.57 25.02
N GLU A 396 27.69 24.54 26.15
CA GLU A 396 29.02 25.14 26.30
C GLU A 396 30.05 24.48 25.37
N LEU A 397 30.05 23.15 25.29
CA LEU A 397 30.88 22.40 24.35
C LEU A 397 30.58 22.80 22.90
N ARG A 398 29.30 22.92 22.52
CA ARG A 398 28.90 23.33 21.16
C ARG A 398 29.36 24.75 20.84
N GLU A 399 29.28 25.66 21.82
CA GLU A 399 29.77 27.04 21.68
C GLU A 399 31.29 27.07 21.51
N ARG A 400 32.03 26.34 22.36
CA ARG A 400 33.48 26.19 22.22
C ARG A 400 33.87 25.58 20.87
N LEU A 401 33.21 24.51 20.42
CA LEU A 401 33.47 23.93 19.09
C LEU A 401 33.16 24.92 17.95
N ALA A 402 32.18 25.82 18.13
CA ALA A 402 31.91 26.88 17.17
C ALA A 402 32.98 27.97 17.18
N GLU A 403 33.50 28.34 18.36
CA GLU A 403 34.65 29.22 18.52
C GLU A 403 35.94 28.60 17.96
N LEU A 404 36.10 27.28 18.03
CA LEU A 404 37.28 26.58 17.51
C LEU A 404 37.32 26.50 15.98
N ALA A 405 36.16 26.53 15.34
CA ALA A 405 36.04 26.79 13.91
C ALA A 405 36.02 28.30 13.61
N SER A 406 36.86 29.12 14.27
CA SER A 406 36.76 30.58 14.18
C SER A 406 37.15 31.14 12.80
N PRO A 407 36.72 32.39 12.51
CA PRO A 407 37.27 33.18 11.42
C PRO A 407 38.79 33.39 11.53
N GLU A 408 39.37 33.37 12.73
CA GLU A 408 40.83 33.56 12.89
C GLU A 408 41.61 32.39 12.28
N LEU A 409 41.26 31.14 12.57
CA LEU A 409 41.98 29.99 12.03
C LEU A 409 41.83 29.89 10.50
N ARG A 410 40.64 30.20 9.98
CA ARG A 410 40.41 30.32 8.53
C ARG A 410 41.21 31.45 7.91
N ALA A 411 41.37 32.58 8.61
CA ALA A 411 42.19 33.69 8.14
C ALA A 411 43.69 33.36 8.14
N GLU A 412 44.20 32.63 9.15
CA GLU A 412 45.60 32.19 9.14
C GLU A 412 45.86 31.16 8.03
N LEU A 413 44.92 30.25 7.76
CA LEU A 413 45.01 29.33 6.62
C LEU A 413 45.07 30.08 5.29
N GLN A 414 44.22 31.09 5.12
CA GLN A 414 44.21 31.88 3.90
C GLN A 414 45.53 32.65 3.72
N ARG A 415 46.09 33.21 4.80
CA ARG A 415 47.41 33.85 4.76
C ARG A 415 48.53 32.86 4.45
N LEU A 416 48.42 31.62 4.92
CA LEU A 416 49.38 30.56 4.57
C LEU A 416 49.29 30.22 3.08
N GLN A 417 48.07 30.09 2.53
CA GLN A 417 47.86 29.87 1.10
C GLN A 417 48.45 31.01 0.26
N ASP A 418 48.17 32.27 0.61
CA ASP A 418 48.74 33.44 -0.06
C ASP A 418 50.28 33.47 0.00
N ALA A 419 50.86 33.07 1.14
CA ALA A 419 52.30 32.99 1.33
C ALA A 419 52.93 31.86 0.48
N VAL A 420 52.24 30.73 0.33
CA VAL A 420 52.65 29.61 -0.53
C VAL A 420 52.60 30.00 -2.01
N GLU A 421 51.55 30.70 -2.45
CA GLU A 421 51.43 31.18 -3.84
C GLU A 421 52.52 32.16 -4.23
N THR A 422 52.92 33.03 -3.30
CA THR A 422 53.99 34.01 -3.52
C THR A 422 55.39 33.44 -3.42
N LEU A 423 55.53 32.18 -2.98
CA LEU A 423 56.80 31.47 -2.77
C LEU A 423 57.81 32.27 -1.92
N ASP A 424 57.35 33.15 -1.02
CA ASP A 424 58.20 33.95 -0.12
C ASP A 424 58.52 33.15 1.16
N PRO A 425 59.78 32.71 1.37
CA PRO A 425 60.14 31.89 2.52
C PRO A 425 59.91 32.56 3.88
N GLU A 426 60.06 33.89 3.97
CA GLU A 426 59.83 34.63 5.22
C GLU A 426 58.33 34.90 5.46
N ALA A 427 57.52 34.97 4.42
CA ALA A 427 56.06 35.00 4.54
C ALA A 427 55.53 33.63 4.99
N VAL A 428 55.96 32.55 4.33
CA VAL A 428 55.57 31.16 4.68
C VAL A 428 55.95 30.84 6.11
N LYS A 429 57.17 31.17 6.53
CA LYS A 429 57.62 30.97 7.92
C LYS A 429 56.69 31.67 8.92
N ARG A 430 56.40 32.96 8.72
CA ARG A 430 55.53 33.73 9.63
C ARG A 430 54.09 33.22 9.64
N ALA A 431 53.58 32.77 8.49
CA ALA A 431 52.26 32.16 8.40
C ALA A 431 52.19 30.83 9.15
N LEU A 432 53.21 29.97 9.01
CA LEU A 432 53.33 28.71 9.77
C LEU A 432 53.49 28.94 11.27
N GLU A 433 54.24 29.97 11.71
CA GLU A 433 54.34 30.33 13.14
C GLU A 433 52.97 30.71 13.72
N ARG A 434 52.23 31.59 13.05
CA ARG A 434 50.89 31.99 13.51
C ARG A 434 49.88 30.86 13.47
N LEU A 435 49.94 30.02 12.43
CA LEU A 435 49.09 28.85 12.32
C LEU A 435 49.37 27.87 13.47
N ALA A 436 50.64 27.65 13.82
CA ALA A 436 51.02 26.81 14.95
C ALA A 436 50.48 27.36 16.29
N ASP A 437 50.54 28.67 16.51
CA ASP A 437 49.99 29.30 17.73
C ASP A 437 48.46 29.14 17.81
N ALA A 438 47.78 29.27 16.68
CA ALA A 438 46.33 29.06 16.59
C ALA A 438 45.95 27.57 16.75
N GLN A 439 46.73 26.65 16.18
CA GLN A 439 46.60 25.20 16.37
C GLN A 439 46.83 24.77 17.81
N GLU A 440 47.78 25.39 18.52
CA GLU A 440 48.02 25.11 19.93
C GLU A 440 46.77 25.44 20.77
N SER A 441 46.14 26.60 20.50
CA SER A 441 44.89 26.98 21.16
C SER A 441 43.76 25.97 20.88
N LEU A 442 43.64 25.53 19.62
CA LEU A 442 42.69 24.49 19.21
C LEU A 442 42.94 23.16 19.95
N ARG A 443 44.19 22.70 19.96
CA ARG A 443 44.59 21.47 20.65
C ARG A 443 44.22 21.54 22.13
N GLU A 444 44.55 22.63 22.80
CA GLU A 444 44.26 22.78 24.23
C GLU A 444 42.77 22.72 24.55
N GLU A 445 41.92 23.39 23.77
CA GLU A 445 40.47 23.31 23.97
C GLU A 445 39.92 21.91 23.66
N MET A 446 40.45 21.21 22.65
CA MET A 446 40.06 19.83 22.35
C MET A 446 40.46 18.88 23.48
N GLU A 447 41.69 18.99 24.01
CA GLU A 447 42.15 18.19 25.14
C GLU A 447 41.30 18.44 26.39
N ARG A 448 40.98 19.71 26.69
CA ARG A 448 40.07 20.06 27.79
C ARG A 448 38.67 19.50 27.56
N SER A 449 38.16 19.56 26.33
CA SER A 449 36.86 19.00 25.96
C SER A 449 36.83 17.49 26.15
N VAL A 450 37.89 16.78 25.75
CA VAL A 450 38.07 15.34 26.01
C VAL A 450 38.03 15.05 27.51
N GLU A 451 38.79 15.79 28.32
CA GLU A 451 38.82 15.58 29.78
C GLU A 451 37.43 15.77 30.40
N GLN A 452 36.72 16.84 30.00
CA GLN A 452 35.37 17.12 30.46
C GLN A 452 34.38 16.02 30.06
N MET A 453 34.42 15.56 28.81
CA MET A 453 33.55 14.48 28.33
C MET A 453 33.87 13.15 29.03
N GLN A 454 35.14 12.83 29.27
CA GLN A 454 35.53 11.62 30.01
C GLN A 454 35.01 11.64 31.43
N ARG A 455 35.17 12.78 32.10
CA ARG A 455 34.63 12.97 33.45
C ARG A 455 33.12 12.82 33.46
N ALA A 456 32.42 13.45 32.51
CA ALA A 456 30.98 13.34 32.38
C ALA A 456 30.54 11.89 32.09
N ALA A 457 31.25 11.16 31.23
CA ALA A 457 30.98 9.75 30.94
C ALA A 457 31.13 8.88 32.20
N ALA A 458 32.19 9.09 32.98
CA ALA A 458 32.39 8.39 34.25
C ALA A 458 31.29 8.71 35.28
N GLU A 459 30.89 9.98 35.39
CA GLU A 459 29.77 10.42 36.23
C GLU A 459 28.45 9.75 35.79
N GLN A 460 28.19 9.66 34.48
CA GLN A 460 27.00 9.02 33.92
C GLN A 460 26.99 7.49 34.12
N GLU A 461 28.14 6.82 34.01
CA GLU A 461 28.26 5.39 34.24
C GLU A 461 27.97 5.04 35.72
N LEU A 462 28.52 5.82 36.66
CA LEU A 462 28.21 5.70 38.09
C LEU A 462 26.71 5.94 38.37
N ALA A 463 26.13 6.97 37.75
CA ALA A 463 24.70 7.24 37.87
C ALA A 463 23.83 6.11 37.27
N ALA A 464 24.26 5.51 36.15
CA ALA A 464 23.58 4.39 35.52
C ALA A 464 23.63 3.13 36.39
N LEU A 465 24.80 2.81 36.97
CA LEU A 465 24.95 1.69 37.91
C LEU A 465 24.07 1.86 39.15
N THR A 466 23.98 3.09 39.66
CA THR A 466 23.10 3.42 40.81
C THR A 466 21.64 3.18 40.46
N ARG A 467 21.15 3.72 39.33
CA ARG A 467 19.77 3.50 38.87
C ARG A 467 19.47 2.02 38.58
N GLN A 468 20.43 1.28 38.04
CA GLN A 468 20.27 -0.15 37.81
C GLN A 468 20.17 -0.92 39.13
N ALA A 469 20.95 -0.54 40.15
CA ALA A 469 20.84 -1.10 41.49
C ALA A 469 19.47 -0.80 42.13
N GLU A 470 18.96 0.43 41.98
CA GLU A 470 17.62 0.83 42.42
C GLU A 470 16.52 0.03 41.69
N GLU A 471 16.63 -0.15 40.37
CA GLU A 471 15.67 -0.92 39.59
C GLU A 471 15.67 -2.41 39.96
N ILE A 472 16.84 -2.99 40.22
CA ILE A 472 16.97 -4.36 40.72
C ILE A 472 16.33 -4.47 42.11
N ALA A 473 16.58 -3.50 43.00
CA ALA A 473 15.97 -3.47 44.33
C ALA A 473 14.44 -3.35 44.25
N ALA A 474 13.91 -2.46 43.41
CA ALA A 474 12.47 -2.28 43.21
C ALA A 474 11.81 -3.53 42.60
N ARG A 475 12.48 -4.22 41.67
CA ARG A 475 11.99 -5.50 41.13
C ARG A 475 12.00 -6.61 42.19
N GLN A 476 13.00 -6.62 43.08
CA GLN A 476 13.04 -7.57 44.20
C GLN A 476 11.91 -7.32 45.19
N GLU A 477 11.61 -6.06 45.49
CA GLU A 477 10.50 -5.66 46.36
C GLU A 477 9.15 -6.00 45.72
N ALA A 478 8.93 -5.66 44.44
CA ALA A 478 7.71 -6.03 43.73
C ALA A 478 7.53 -7.56 43.58
N LEU A 479 8.61 -8.32 43.42
CA LEU A 479 8.57 -9.78 43.45
C LEU A 479 8.25 -10.31 44.85
N ALA A 480 8.79 -9.71 45.91
CA ALA A 480 8.50 -10.07 47.29
C ALA A 480 7.03 -9.79 47.63
N ASP A 481 6.51 -8.62 47.24
CA ASP A 481 5.11 -8.24 47.41
C ASP A 481 4.17 -9.16 46.63
N ALA A 482 4.50 -9.49 45.37
CA ALA A 482 3.72 -10.45 44.58
C ALA A 482 3.73 -11.86 45.18
N MET A 483 4.84 -12.30 45.78
CA MET A 483 4.91 -13.57 46.50
C MET A 483 4.13 -13.52 47.82
N GLU A 484 4.10 -12.37 48.51
CA GLU A 484 3.34 -12.17 49.73
C GLU A 484 1.82 -12.09 49.46
N GLU A 485 1.39 -11.48 48.35
CA GLU A 485 -0.01 -11.52 47.87
C GLU A 485 -0.44 -12.94 47.46
N ASP A 486 0.43 -13.71 46.80
CA ASP A 486 0.14 -15.10 46.40
C ASP A 486 0.08 -16.05 47.62
N LEU A 487 0.82 -15.73 48.70
CA LEU A 487 0.76 -16.42 50.00
C LEU A 487 -0.39 -15.93 50.90
N ALA A 488 -0.86 -14.69 50.71
CA ALA A 488 -1.97 -14.08 51.45
C ALA A 488 -3.36 -14.33 50.81
N SER A 489 -3.41 -15.03 49.66
CA SER A 489 -4.65 -15.54 49.07
C SER A 489 -4.89 -17.00 49.53
N PRO A 490 -5.68 -17.26 50.58
CA PRO A 490 -5.98 -18.63 50.94
C PRO A 490 -7.03 -19.16 49.95
N ALA A 491 -6.68 -20.26 49.29
CA ALA A 491 -7.55 -21.24 48.65
C ALA A 491 -9.07 -20.93 48.73
N ALA A 492 -9.56 -20.16 47.76
CA ALA A 492 -10.99 -19.99 47.50
C ALA A 492 -11.26 -20.26 46.01
N ASP A 493 -10.77 -21.39 45.51
CA ASP A 493 -11.33 -21.97 44.28
C ASP A 493 -10.95 -23.46 44.16
N SER A 494 -11.71 -24.32 44.83
CA SER A 494 -11.81 -25.76 44.49
C SER A 494 -13.00 -26.42 45.21
N LEU A 495 -14.16 -25.77 45.19
CA LEU A 495 -15.45 -26.42 45.50
C LEU A 495 -16.55 -25.72 44.71
N GLU A 496 -16.64 -25.98 43.40
CA GLU A 496 -17.92 -26.13 42.68
C GLU A 496 -17.66 -26.55 41.22
N ALA A 497 -17.54 -27.86 41.02
CA ALA A 497 -17.77 -28.48 39.71
C ALA A 497 -18.43 -29.85 39.92
N GLY A 498 -19.76 -29.81 40.05
CA GLY A 498 -20.70 -30.75 39.45
C GLY A 498 -20.43 -32.25 39.59
N THR A 499 -20.89 -32.85 40.69
CA THR A 499 -21.43 -34.21 40.67
C THR A 499 -22.78 -34.21 39.93
N ALA A 500 -22.80 -34.71 38.70
CA ALA A 500 -23.98 -35.26 38.03
C ALA A 500 -23.53 -36.64 37.49
N ASP A 501 -23.64 -37.69 38.30
CA ASP A 501 -24.73 -38.68 38.27
C ASP A 501 -25.08 -39.16 36.84
N ASP A 502 -24.23 -40.06 36.34
CA ASP A 502 -24.56 -40.99 35.26
C ASP A 502 -24.65 -42.40 35.87
N ALA A 503 -25.86 -42.91 36.00
CA ALA A 503 -26.15 -44.29 36.37
C ALA A 503 -27.16 -44.86 35.36
N PRO A 504 -26.82 -45.94 34.63
CA PRO A 504 -27.74 -46.58 33.71
C PRO A 504 -28.71 -47.49 34.47
N ARG A 505 -30.01 -47.31 34.23
CA ARG A 505 -31.04 -48.30 34.55
C ARG A 505 -31.28 -49.21 33.35
N SER A 506 -31.01 -50.50 33.53
CA SER A 506 -31.82 -51.57 32.92
C SER A 506 -32.78 -52.08 34.00
N PRO A 507 -34.01 -52.51 33.66
CA PRO A 507 -34.18 -53.92 33.27
C PRO A 507 -35.23 -54.19 32.18
N GLU A 508 -35.05 -55.36 31.55
CA GLU A 508 -36.05 -56.30 31.01
C GLU A 508 -37.43 -55.78 30.55
N SER A 509 -37.70 -55.90 29.24
CA SER A 509 -38.73 -56.77 28.63
C SER A 509 -38.66 -56.66 27.11
#